data_AF-A0A817IG55-F1
#
_entry.id   AF-A0A817IG55-F1
#
_cell.length_a   1.000
_cell.length_b   1.000
_cell.length_c   1.000
_cell.angle_alpha   90.00
_cell.angle_beta   90.00
_cell.angle_gamma   90.00
#
_symmetry.space_group_name_H-M   'P 1'
#
loop_
_entity.id
_entity.type
_entity.pdbx_description
1 polymer ?
#
loop_
_entity_poly.entity_id
_entity_poly.type
_entity_poly.pdbx_seq_one_letter_code
_entity_poly.pdbx_strand_id
1 'polypeptide(L)'
;MELVLSSTPEGIELRRNPSLFKMSLIKNIYLQMLEKWFKGILCGVKDADLIILSIGSLVAGLSCMEKFPNTKAIGIYTFPSLRTAEFSPPGFGGKSESMFGWINTMKWKMFEHVSFNMYNNEINQLRASIDLPPIKESVPHSWLFLNMSAAIHHGGVGTTHASLRYGLPTLILPFGADQPFNDDRIFINKLGPRYIF
;
A
#
# COMPACT_ATOMS: atom_id res chain seq x y z
N MET A 1 -12.25 -21.64 -12.68
CA MET A 1 -12.18 -20.54 -13.66
C MET A 1 -12.79 -19.32 -12.97
N GLU A 2 -11.96 -18.51 -12.30
CA GLU A 2 -12.47 -17.34 -11.56
C GLU A 2 -13.00 -16.32 -12.56
N LEU A 3 -14.27 -15.94 -12.41
CA LEU A 3 -14.88 -14.84 -13.15
C LEU A 3 -14.02 -13.58 -12.94
N VAL A 4 -13.46 -13.06 -14.02
CA VAL A 4 -12.81 -11.75 -14.00
C VAL A 4 -13.85 -10.74 -13.51
N LEU A 5 -13.55 -9.99 -12.45
CA LEU A 5 -14.48 -9.03 -11.83
C LEU A 5 -15.15 -8.13 -12.87
N SER A 6 -14.42 -7.75 -13.92
CA SER A 6 -14.92 -6.96 -15.05
C SER A 6 -16.09 -7.60 -15.82
N SER A 7 -16.35 -8.88 -15.66
CA SER A 7 -17.39 -9.64 -16.37
C SER A 7 -18.58 -9.97 -15.47
N THR A 8 -18.49 -9.72 -14.16
CA THR A 8 -19.58 -9.97 -13.22
C THR A 8 -20.62 -8.86 -13.29
N PRO A 9 -21.88 -9.10 -12.84
CA PRO A 9 -22.90 -8.06 -12.72
C PRO A 9 -22.40 -6.83 -11.95
N GLU A 10 -21.66 -7.05 -10.86
CA GLU A 10 -21.07 -6.00 -10.02
C GLU A 10 -20.00 -5.19 -10.78
N GLY A 11 -19.14 -5.85 -11.56
CA GLY A 11 -18.15 -5.16 -12.39
C GLY A 11 -18.75 -4.39 -13.56
N ILE A 12 -19.85 -4.87 -14.13
CA ILE A 12 -20.63 -4.14 -15.15
C ILE A 12 -21.29 -2.91 -14.53
N GLU A 13 -21.85 -3.04 -13.34
CA GLU A 13 -22.49 -1.95 -12.59
C GLU A 13 -21.47 -0.87 -12.18
N LEU A 14 -20.28 -1.30 -11.74
CA LEU A 14 -19.13 -0.42 -11.48
C LEU A 14 -18.77 0.45 -12.68
N ARG A 15 -18.94 -0.01 -13.92
CA ARG A 15 -18.65 0.83 -15.10
C ARG A 15 -19.76 1.85 -15.38
N ARG A 16 -21.01 1.52 -15.06
CA ARG A 16 -22.20 2.27 -15.50
C ARG A 16 -22.67 3.36 -14.53
N ASN A 17 -22.41 3.26 -13.22
CA ASN A 17 -22.99 4.17 -12.22
C ASN A 17 -22.18 5.47 -11.94
N PRO A 18 -22.84 6.57 -11.51
CA PRO A 18 -22.18 7.80 -11.04
C PRO A 18 -21.46 7.62 -9.69
N SER A 19 -20.58 8.56 -9.33
CA SER A 19 -19.46 8.36 -8.39
C SER A 19 -19.80 7.88 -6.97
N LEU A 20 -20.98 8.19 -6.43
CA LEU A 20 -21.31 7.88 -5.04
C LEU A 20 -21.70 6.40 -4.81
N PHE A 21 -22.46 5.78 -5.72
CA PHE A 21 -22.80 4.34 -5.61
C PHE A 21 -21.59 3.43 -5.84
N LYS A 22 -20.64 3.90 -6.67
CA LYS A 22 -19.35 3.22 -6.90
C LYS A 22 -18.55 3.02 -5.62
N MET A 23 -18.54 4.01 -4.72
CA MET A 23 -17.73 3.94 -3.48
C MET A 23 -18.20 2.84 -2.53
N SER A 24 -19.51 2.65 -2.37
CA SER A 24 -20.06 1.58 -1.53
C SER A 24 -19.74 0.19 -2.08
N LEU A 25 -19.87 0.02 -3.40
CA LEU A 25 -19.57 -1.24 -4.08
C LEU A 25 -18.06 -1.56 -4.04
N ILE A 26 -17.19 -0.57 -4.30
CA ILE A 26 -15.74 -0.69 -4.16
C ILE A 26 -15.37 -1.11 -2.74
N LYS A 27 -15.98 -0.46 -1.73
CA LYS A 27 -15.76 -0.82 -0.32
C LYS A 27 -16.10 -2.29 -0.09
N ASN A 28 -17.30 -2.75 -0.48
CA ASN A 28 -17.72 -4.13 -0.24
C ASN A 28 -16.79 -5.16 -0.90
N ILE A 29 -16.39 -4.93 -2.15
CA ILE A 29 -15.45 -5.79 -2.86
C ILE A 29 -14.10 -5.82 -2.12
N TYR A 30 -13.58 -4.65 -1.74
CA TYR A 30 -12.32 -4.55 -1.02
C TYR A 30 -12.37 -5.29 0.32
N LEU A 31 -13.46 -5.17 1.07
CA LEU A 31 -13.62 -5.85 2.36
C LEU A 31 -13.63 -7.39 2.21
N GLN A 32 -14.28 -7.91 1.17
CA GLN A 32 -14.23 -9.35 0.86
C GLN A 32 -12.82 -9.81 0.49
N MET A 33 -12.08 -9.00 -0.28
CA MET A 33 -10.69 -9.28 -0.60
C MET A 33 -9.80 -9.22 0.65
N LEU A 34 -10.03 -8.24 1.53
CA LEU A 34 -9.29 -8.04 2.76
C LEU A 34 -9.37 -9.25 3.69
N GLU A 35 -10.57 -9.80 3.89
CA GLU A 35 -10.76 -11.03 4.68
C GLU A 35 -10.03 -12.23 4.05
N LYS A 36 -10.16 -12.42 2.73
CA LYS A 36 -9.48 -13.49 2.00
C LYS A 36 -7.96 -13.37 2.12
N TRP A 37 -7.41 -12.17 1.93
CA TRP A 37 -5.98 -11.91 2.09
C TRP A 37 -5.52 -12.19 3.51
N PHE A 38 -6.25 -11.70 4.52
CA PHE A 38 -5.90 -11.92 5.92
C PHE A 38 -5.79 -13.41 6.27
N LYS A 39 -6.80 -14.21 5.90
CA LYS A 39 -6.79 -15.68 6.09
C LYS A 39 -5.66 -16.36 5.32
N GLY A 40 -5.45 -15.96 4.06
CA GLY A 40 -4.39 -16.52 3.23
C GLY A 40 -2.99 -16.23 3.80
N ILE A 41 -2.75 -15.00 4.25
CA ILE A 41 -1.48 -14.60 4.86
C ILE A 41 -1.25 -15.35 6.17
N LEU A 42 -2.25 -15.45 7.05
CA LEU A 42 -2.13 -16.23 8.30
C LEU A 42 -1.80 -17.71 8.08
N CYS A 43 -2.29 -18.29 6.98
CA CYS A 43 -1.97 -19.66 6.63
C CYS A 43 -0.51 -19.77 6.16
N GLY A 44 -0.09 -18.87 5.26
CA GLY A 44 1.26 -18.92 4.67
C GLY A 44 2.39 -18.43 5.57
N VAL A 45 2.11 -17.52 6.51
CA VAL A 45 3.15 -16.88 7.35
C VAL A 45 3.86 -17.84 8.29
N LYS A 46 3.18 -18.91 8.72
CA LYS A 46 3.73 -19.86 9.70
C LYS A 46 5.01 -20.54 9.22
N ASP A 47 5.11 -20.78 7.92
CA ASP A 47 6.19 -21.53 7.28
C ASP A 47 7.06 -20.64 6.36
N ALA A 48 6.83 -19.32 6.38
CA ALA A 48 7.53 -18.38 5.52
C ALA A 48 8.69 -17.69 6.25
N ASP A 49 9.86 -17.64 5.61
CA ASP A 49 10.99 -16.81 6.03
C ASP A 49 10.79 -15.33 5.67
N LEU A 50 10.02 -15.06 4.61
CA LEU A 50 9.75 -13.75 4.05
C LEU A 50 8.37 -13.69 3.40
N ILE A 51 7.61 -12.62 3.67
CA ILE A 51 6.34 -12.33 3.00
C ILE A 51 6.47 -11.06 2.17
N ILE A 52 5.92 -11.10 0.96
CA ILE A 52 5.83 -9.95 0.07
C ILE A 52 4.38 -9.47 0.02
N LEU A 53 4.14 -8.23 0.44
CA LEU A 53 2.79 -7.65 0.60
C LEU A 53 2.56 -6.53 -0.40
N SER A 54 1.57 -6.64 -1.28
CA SER A 54 1.13 -5.50 -2.09
C SER A 54 0.38 -4.48 -1.24
N ILE A 55 0.30 -3.22 -1.69
CA ILE A 55 -0.38 -2.12 -0.96
C ILE A 55 -1.79 -2.48 -0.48
N GLY A 56 -2.59 -3.19 -1.29
CA GLY A 56 -3.95 -3.61 -0.89
C GLY A 56 -3.95 -4.65 0.22
N SER A 57 -2.97 -5.57 0.20
CA SER A 57 -2.83 -6.61 1.22
C SER A 57 -2.04 -6.14 2.46
N LEU A 58 -1.36 -4.99 2.38
CA LEU A 58 -0.41 -4.54 3.39
C LEU A 58 -1.04 -4.40 4.78
N VAL A 59 -2.24 -3.83 4.87
CA VAL A 59 -2.91 -3.61 6.16
C VAL A 59 -3.25 -4.94 6.84
N ALA A 60 -3.73 -5.92 6.07
CA ALA A 60 -4.00 -7.27 6.55
C ALA A 60 -2.70 -7.99 6.91
N GLY A 61 -1.69 -7.90 6.05
CA GLY A 61 -0.41 -8.56 6.23
C GLY A 61 0.34 -8.08 7.46
N LEU A 62 0.47 -6.78 7.66
CA LEU A 62 1.13 -6.23 8.86
C LEU A 62 0.43 -6.65 10.14
N SER A 63 -0.90 -6.69 10.14
CA SER A 63 -1.66 -7.22 11.28
C SER A 63 -1.35 -8.69 11.54
N CYS A 64 -1.17 -9.51 10.50
CA CYS A 64 -0.73 -10.89 10.67
C CYS A 64 0.70 -10.94 11.23
N MET A 65 1.61 -10.10 10.73
CA MET A 65 3.01 -10.07 11.12
C MET A 65 3.23 -9.76 12.61
N GLU A 66 2.36 -8.96 13.24
CA GLU A 66 2.42 -8.73 14.69
C GLU A 66 2.30 -10.02 15.51
N LYS A 67 1.63 -11.06 14.98
CA LYS A 67 1.55 -12.39 15.60
C LYS A 67 2.80 -13.24 15.35
N PHE A 68 3.57 -12.93 14.31
CA PHE A 68 4.73 -13.70 13.84
C PHE A 68 5.99 -12.83 13.78
N PRO A 69 6.55 -12.43 14.93
CA PRO A 69 7.65 -11.45 15.00
C PRO A 69 8.96 -11.92 14.35
N ASN A 70 9.12 -13.22 14.11
CA ASN A 70 10.32 -13.80 13.51
C ASN A 70 10.28 -13.85 11.97
N THR A 71 9.11 -13.68 11.36
CA THR A 71 8.97 -13.68 9.91
C THR A 71 9.22 -12.26 9.39
N LYS A 72 9.93 -12.12 8.27
CA LYS A 72 10.22 -10.81 7.67
C LYS A 72 9.12 -10.45 6.67
N ALA A 73 8.88 -9.15 6.49
CA ALA A 73 7.94 -8.65 5.48
C ALA A 73 8.56 -7.55 4.62
N ILE A 74 8.25 -7.60 3.33
CA ILE A 74 8.56 -6.54 2.35
C ILE A 74 7.25 -6.06 1.73
N GLY A 75 6.98 -4.77 1.83
CA GLY A 75 5.85 -4.12 1.16
C GLY A 75 6.21 -3.73 -0.27
N ILE A 76 5.32 -4.03 -1.22
CA ILE A 76 5.31 -3.57 -2.60
C ILE A 76 4.31 -2.44 -2.80
N TYR A 77 4.84 -1.26 -3.08
CA TYR A 77 4.06 -0.08 -3.43
C TYR A 77 4.16 0.14 -4.94
N THR A 78 3.03 0.25 -5.64
CA THR A 78 2.99 0.42 -7.11
C THR A 78 2.52 1.81 -7.56
N PHE A 79 2.17 2.68 -6.61
CA PHE A 79 1.93 4.10 -6.81
C PHE A 79 2.37 4.86 -5.55
N PRO A 80 2.63 6.19 -5.63
CA PRO A 80 3.00 6.99 -4.47
C PRO A 80 1.87 6.97 -3.45
N SER A 81 2.11 6.36 -2.29
CA SER A 81 1.15 6.23 -1.20
C SER A 81 1.62 6.93 0.08
N LEU A 82 2.74 7.64 -0.01
CA LEU A 82 3.33 8.36 1.09
C LEU A 82 2.87 9.80 1.11
N ARG A 83 2.51 10.25 2.32
CA ARG A 83 2.35 11.66 2.61
C ARG A 83 3.61 12.42 2.22
N THR A 84 3.43 13.40 1.35
CA THR A 84 4.46 14.34 0.94
C THR A 84 3.88 15.75 0.80
N ALA A 85 4.71 16.75 1.02
CA ALA A 85 4.38 18.14 0.75
C ALA A 85 4.47 18.47 -0.75
N GLU A 86 5.21 17.67 -1.52
CA GLU A 86 5.57 17.95 -2.90
C GLU A 86 4.50 17.50 -3.90
N PHE A 87 3.78 16.40 -3.60
CA PHE A 87 2.81 15.79 -4.51
C PHE A 87 1.43 15.66 -3.84
N SER A 88 0.35 15.88 -4.59
CA SER A 88 -1.03 15.59 -4.14
C SER A 88 -1.31 14.07 -4.09
N PRO A 89 -2.21 13.60 -3.21
CA PRO A 89 -2.59 12.18 -3.17
C PRO A 89 -3.29 11.71 -4.46
N PRO A 90 -3.24 10.40 -4.78
CA PRO A 90 -3.93 9.83 -5.93
C PRO A 90 -5.43 10.17 -5.96
N GLY A 91 -5.95 10.48 -7.15
CA GLY A 91 -7.38 10.79 -7.34
C GLY A 91 -7.80 12.22 -7.00
N PHE A 92 -6.94 13.03 -6.40
CA PHE A 92 -7.25 14.42 -6.02
C PHE A 92 -6.98 15.49 -7.10
N GLY A 93 -6.78 15.07 -8.35
CA GLY A 93 -6.76 15.90 -9.57
C GLY A 93 -6.18 17.32 -9.44
N GLY A 94 -4.99 17.57 -9.98
CA GLY A 94 -4.39 18.91 -10.04
C GLY A 94 -2.92 18.84 -10.42
N LYS A 95 -2.31 20.00 -10.73
CA LYS A 95 -0.85 20.07 -10.84
C LYS A 95 -0.26 19.55 -9.53
N SER A 96 0.60 18.54 -9.64
CA SER A 96 1.28 17.90 -8.50
C SER A 96 1.84 18.93 -7.51
N GLU A 97 2.33 20.03 -8.06
CA GLU A 97 2.91 21.19 -7.39
C GLU A 97 1.81 22.16 -6.96
N SER A 98 1.26 21.98 -5.75
CA SER A 98 0.61 23.11 -5.10
C SER A 98 1.70 24.14 -4.74
N MET A 99 1.48 25.43 -5.01
CA MET A 99 2.42 26.51 -4.69
C MET A 99 2.89 26.50 -3.22
N PHE A 100 2.10 25.88 -2.33
CA PHE A 100 2.39 25.77 -0.90
C PHE A 100 2.20 24.32 -0.42
N GLY A 101 3.29 23.58 -0.19
CA GLY A 101 3.26 22.14 0.14
C GLY A 101 2.49 21.72 1.40
N TRP A 102 2.10 22.67 2.27
CA TRP A 102 1.18 22.39 3.38
C TRP A 102 -0.22 22.00 2.89
N ILE A 103 -0.65 22.47 1.72
CA ILE A 103 -1.94 22.11 1.11
C ILE A 103 -1.93 20.62 0.74
N ASN A 104 -0.87 20.16 0.07
CA ASN A 104 -0.67 18.74 -0.23
C ASN A 104 -0.64 17.90 1.06
N THR A 105 0.05 18.38 2.09
CA THR A 105 0.07 17.71 3.40
C THR A 105 -1.32 17.57 4.02
N MET A 106 -2.17 18.59 3.93
CA MET A 106 -3.56 18.51 4.41
C MET A 106 -4.41 17.55 3.57
N LYS A 107 -4.27 17.58 2.24
CA LYS A 107 -4.95 16.62 1.36
C LYS A 107 -4.58 15.17 1.70
N TRP A 108 -3.29 14.90 1.94
CA TRP A 108 -2.83 13.60 2.39
C TRP A 108 -3.41 13.18 3.74
N LYS A 109 -3.44 14.08 4.73
CA LYS A 109 -4.09 13.80 6.03
C LYS A 109 -5.55 13.40 5.86
N MET A 110 -6.28 14.11 5.00
CA MET A 110 -7.68 13.79 4.70
C MET A 110 -7.81 12.45 3.97
N PHE A 111 -6.98 12.20 2.96
CA PHE A 111 -6.96 10.93 2.22
C PHE A 111 -6.68 9.75 3.15
N GLU A 112 -5.62 9.81 3.95
CA GLU A 112 -5.27 8.77 4.92
C GLU A 112 -6.38 8.53 5.93
N HIS A 113 -7.04 9.59 6.43
CA HIS A 113 -8.15 9.46 7.37
C HIS A 113 -9.38 8.78 6.74
N VAL A 114 -9.76 9.19 5.53
CA VAL A 114 -10.89 8.59 4.79
C VAL A 114 -10.58 7.13 4.46
N SER A 115 -9.39 6.85 3.94
CA SER A 115 -8.95 5.49 3.64
C SER A 115 -8.98 4.63 4.89
N PHE A 116 -8.35 5.06 5.99
CA PHE A 116 -8.34 4.32 7.25
C PHE A 116 -9.76 3.98 7.74
N ASN A 117 -10.65 4.98 7.81
CA ASN A 117 -12.03 4.77 8.26
C ASN A 117 -12.84 3.85 7.34
N MET A 118 -12.45 3.69 6.07
CA MET A 118 -13.15 2.82 5.14
C MET A 118 -13.07 1.35 5.54
N TYR A 119 -11.97 0.92 6.17
CA TYR A 119 -11.67 -0.49 6.45
C TYR A 119 -11.26 -0.79 7.90
N ASN A 120 -11.19 0.21 8.78
CA ASN A 120 -10.72 0.02 10.17
C ASN A 120 -11.62 -0.92 11.00
N ASN A 121 -12.94 -0.89 10.81
CA ASN A 121 -13.83 -1.75 11.59
C ASN A 121 -13.57 -3.22 11.26
N GLU A 122 -13.48 -3.53 9.97
CA GLU A 122 -13.26 -4.89 9.47
C GLU A 122 -11.85 -5.37 9.81
N ILE A 123 -10.81 -4.52 9.67
CA ILE A 123 -9.46 -4.91 10.08
C ILE A 123 -9.39 -5.23 11.57
N ASN A 124 -10.10 -4.48 12.42
CA ASN A 124 -10.09 -4.70 13.87
C ASN A 124 -10.85 -5.95 14.28
N GLN A 125 -11.91 -6.31 13.55
CA GLN A 125 -12.58 -7.60 13.72
C GLN A 125 -11.64 -8.77 13.37
N LEU A 126 -10.91 -8.66 12.27
CA LEU A 126 -9.93 -9.66 11.85
C LEU A 126 -8.77 -9.76 12.87
N ARG A 127 -8.27 -8.63 13.37
CA ARG A 127 -7.24 -8.61 14.42
C ARG A 127 -7.71 -9.25 15.72
N ALA A 128 -8.94 -8.96 16.14
CA ALA A 128 -9.52 -9.60 17.31
C ALA A 128 -9.62 -11.13 17.14
N SER A 129 -9.84 -11.63 15.92
CA SER A 129 -9.88 -13.08 15.64
C SER A 129 -8.54 -13.80 15.86
N ILE A 130 -7.42 -13.06 15.99
CA ILE A 130 -6.09 -13.58 16.30
C ILE A 130 -5.50 -13.02 17.60
N ASP A 131 -6.35 -12.54 18.50
CA ASP A 131 -6.01 -11.96 19.81
C ASP A 131 -5.11 -10.72 19.74
N LEU A 132 -5.23 -9.92 18.67
CA LEU A 132 -4.52 -8.65 18.55
C LEU A 132 -5.41 -7.46 18.93
N PRO A 133 -4.84 -6.42 19.56
CA PRO A 133 -5.58 -5.22 19.92
C PRO A 133 -6.00 -4.44 18.67
N PRO A 134 -7.07 -3.63 18.75
CA PRO A 134 -7.52 -2.82 17.63
C PRO A 134 -6.51 -1.70 17.29
N ILE A 135 -6.38 -1.41 16.01
CA ILE A 135 -5.66 -0.24 15.50
C ILE A 135 -6.59 0.98 15.55
N LYS A 136 -6.09 2.10 16.07
CA LYS A 136 -6.85 3.35 16.19
C LYS A 136 -6.49 4.39 15.12
N GLU A 137 -5.35 4.22 14.47
CA GLU A 137 -4.85 5.13 13.44
C GLU A 137 -4.01 4.38 12.40
N SER A 138 -3.88 4.95 11.20
CA SER A 138 -2.99 4.37 10.17
C SER A 138 -1.55 4.30 10.69
N VAL A 139 -0.89 3.17 10.45
CA VAL A 139 0.52 3.00 10.81
C VAL A 139 1.39 4.02 10.05
N PRO A 140 2.12 4.92 10.74
CA PRO A 140 3.00 5.87 10.07
C PRO A 140 4.09 5.11 9.32
N HIS A 141 4.31 5.43 8.05
CA HIS A 141 5.37 4.80 7.26
C HIS A 141 6.76 5.05 7.85
N SER A 142 6.94 6.14 8.60
CA SER A 142 8.17 6.42 9.36
C SER A 142 8.47 5.37 10.42
N TRP A 143 7.45 4.90 11.13
CA TRP A 143 7.57 3.79 12.06
C TRP A 143 7.72 2.46 11.29
N LEU A 144 6.92 2.28 10.23
CA LEU A 144 6.94 1.04 9.46
C LEU A 144 8.30 0.76 8.84
N PHE A 145 8.92 1.75 8.19
CA PHE A 145 10.20 1.58 7.51
C PHE A 145 11.35 1.22 8.45
N LEU A 146 11.29 1.61 9.72
CA LEU A 146 12.25 1.15 10.73
C LEU A 146 12.13 -0.36 11.03
N ASN A 147 10.98 -0.96 10.74
CA ASN A 147 10.70 -2.38 10.98
C ASN A 147 10.83 -3.22 9.69
N MET A 148 11.20 -2.62 8.56
CA MET A 148 11.35 -3.31 7.29
C MET A 148 12.81 -3.67 7.02
N SER A 149 13.05 -4.79 6.33
CA SER A 149 14.41 -5.21 5.93
C SER A 149 14.82 -4.68 4.56
N ALA A 150 13.86 -4.39 3.69
CA ALA A 150 14.05 -3.85 2.35
C ALA A 150 12.72 -3.27 1.82
N ALA A 151 12.80 -2.45 0.78
CA ALA A 151 11.64 -1.94 0.05
C ALA A 151 11.66 -2.48 -1.38
N ILE A 152 10.54 -3.00 -1.86
CA ILE A 152 10.34 -3.28 -3.29
C ILE A 152 9.21 -2.36 -3.74
N HIS A 153 9.35 -1.60 -4.83
CA HIS A 153 8.26 -0.72 -5.26
C HIS A 153 8.43 -0.32 -6.71
N HIS A 154 7.40 0.27 -7.32
CA HIS A 154 7.47 0.67 -8.72
C HIS A 154 8.49 1.76 -9.05
N GLY A 155 8.98 2.50 -8.05
CA GLY A 155 10.01 3.52 -8.26
C GLY A 155 9.47 4.94 -8.40
N GLY A 156 8.27 5.23 -7.89
CA GLY A 156 7.83 6.63 -7.78
C GLY A 156 8.77 7.42 -6.87
N VAL A 157 9.07 8.68 -7.23
CA VAL A 157 10.04 9.53 -6.51
C VAL A 157 9.80 9.61 -5.00
N GLY A 158 8.54 9.75 -4.56
CA GLY A 158 8.21 9.86 -3.14
C GLY A 158 8.52 8.60 -2.32
N THR A 159 8.17 7.43 -2.84
CA THR A 159 8.45 6.14 -2.18
C THR A 159 9.94 5.82 -2.20
N THR A 160 10.61 6.09 -3.32
CA THR A 160 12.06 5.91 -3.47
C THR A 160 12.83 6.80 -2.48
N HIS A 161 12.47 8.08 -2.38
CA HIS A 161 13.12 8.98 -1.43
C HIS A 161 12.91 8.51 0.01
N ALA A 162 11.71 8.07 0.36
CA ALA A 162 11.41 7.66 1.70
C ALA A 162 12.08 6.33 2.08
N SER A 163 12.11 5.31 1.22
CA SER A 163 12.82 4.05 1.52
C SER A 163 14.31 4.32 1.77
N LEU A 164 14.93 5.16 0.95
CA LEU A 164 16.31 5.60 1.12
C LEU A 164 16.54 6.40 2.40
N ARG A 165 15.62 7.29 2.75
CA ARG A 165 15.70 8.10 3.98
C ARG A 165 15.75 7.24 5.24
N TYR A 166 15.13 6.05 5.22
CA TYR A 166 15.17 5.10 6.33
C TYR A 166 16.22 3.98 6.15
N GLY A 167 17.13 4.12 5.17
CA GLY A 167 18.25 3.20 4.96
C GLY A 167 17.85 1.82 4.42
N LEU A 168 16.66 1.70 3.83
CA LEU A 168 16.20 0.42 3.27
C LEU A 168 16.88 0.12 1.93
N PRO A 169 17.51 -1.06 1.77
CA PRO A 169 17.83 -1.59 0.45
C PRO A 169 16.57 -1.57 -0.42
N THR A 170 16.65 -0.99 -1.62
CA THR A 170 15.47 -0.66 -2.43
C THR A 170 15.55 -1.35 -3.80
N LEU A 171 14.57 -2.18 -4.16
CA LEU A 171 14.42 -2.73 -5.51
C LEU A 171 13.27 -1.99 -6.22
N ILE A 172 13.56 -1.47 -7.41
CA ILE A 172 12.55 -0.78 -8.23
C ILE A 172 11.99 -1.72 -9.31
N LEU A 173 10.67 -1.71 -9.50
CA LEU A 173 9.93 -2.45 -10.53
C LEU A 173 9.22 -1.44 -11.46
N PRO A 174 9.94 -0.80 -12.39
CA PRO A 174 9.42 0.32 -13.14
C PRO A 174 8.34 -0.10 -14.14
N PHE A 175 7.25 0.67 -14.19
CA PHE A 175 6.17 0.56 -15.18
C PHE A 175 6.10 1.78 -16.12
N GLY A 176 6.66 2.93 -15.74
CA GLY A 176 6.70 4.13 -16.60
C GLY A 176 7.07 5.43 -15.87
N ALA A 177 6.90 6.57 -16.54
CA ALA A 177 7.21 7.91 -16.01
C ALA A 177 8.69 8.05 -15.54
N ASP A 178 8.91 8.57 -14.34
CA ASP A 178 10.22 8.79 -13.70
C ASP A 178 10.85 7.51 -13.12
N GLN A 179 10.12 6.39 -13.15
CA GLN A 179 10.51 5.16 -12.46
C GLN A 179 11.78 4.50 -13.01
N PRO A 180 11.99 4.38 -14.35
CA PRO A 180 13.23 3.83 -14.89
C PRO A 180 14.45 4.68 -14.51
N PHE A 181 14.30 6.01 -14.50
CA PHE A 181 15.35 6.92 -14.03
C PHE A 181 15.67 6.65 -12.56
N ASN A 182 14.66 6.50 -11.70
CA ASN A 182 14.87 6.21 -10.29
C ASN A 182 15.54 4.83 -10.08
N ASP A 183 15.19 3.80 -10.87
CA ASP A 183 15.88 2.49 -10.86
C ASP A 183 17.37 2.63 -11.19
N ASP A 184 17.70 3.33 -12.28
CA ASP A 184 19.09 3.60 -12.66
C ASP A 184 19.85 4.33 -11.54
N ARG A 185 19.22 5.30 -10.85
CA ARG A 185 19.84 5.99 -9.71
C ARG A 185 20.08 5.07 -8.53
N ILE A 186 19.12 4.21 -8.19
CA ILE A 186 19.30 3.21 -7.13
C ILE A 186 20.46 2.27 -7.44
N PHE A 187 20.51 1.76 -8.68
CA PHE A 187 21.55 0.82 -9.11
C PHE A 187 22.95 1.46 -9.14
N ILE A 188 23.11 2.62 -9.78
CA ILE A 188 24.40 3.33 -9.88
C ILE A 188 24.96 3.67 -8.50
N ASN A 189 24.09 4.03 -7.55
CA ASN A 189 24.50 4.34 -6.18
C ASN A 189 24.64 3.10 -5.29
N LYS A 190 24.46 1.89 -5.81
CA LYS A 190 24.55 0.62 -5.07
C LYS A 190 23.58 0.53 -3.88
N LEU A 191 22.41 1.17 -4.01
CA LEU A 191 21.35 1.18 -3.00
C LEU A 191 20.32 0.06 -3.20
N GLY A 192 20.49 -0.72 -4.28
CA GLY A 192 19.70 -1.88 -4.61
C GLY A 192 20.09 -2.49 -5.96
N PRO A 193 19.50 -3.64 -6.32
CA PRO A 193 19.76 -4.30 -7.60
C PRO A 193 19.12 -3.52 -8.76
N ARG A 194 19.68 -3.70 -9.96
CA ARG A 194 19.06 -3.21 -11.21
C ARG A 194 17.83 -4.04 -11.54
N TYR A 195 16.77 -3.41 -12.02
CA TYR A 195 15.71 -4.12 -12.70
C TYR A 195 16.19 -4.68 -14.06
N ILE A 196 15.79 -5.90 -14.43
CA ILE A 196 16.35 -6.64 -15.58
C ILE A 196 15.31 -7.20 -16.57
N PHE A 197 14.09 -6.65 -16.60
CA PHE A 197 13.01 -7.15 -17.46
C PHE A 197 12.45 -6.10 -18.42
#